data_AF-Q1AR86-F1
#
_entry.id   AF-Q1AR86-F1
#
_cell.length_a   1.000
_cell.length_b   1.000
_cell.length_c   1.000
_cell.angle_alpha   90.00
_cell.angle_beta   90.00
_cell.angle_gamma   90.00
#
_symmetry.space_group_name_H-M   'P 1'
#
loop_
_entity.id
_entity.type
_entity.pdbx_description
1 polymer ?
#
loop_
_entity_poly.entity_id
_entity_poly.type
_entity_poly.pdbx_seq_one_letter_code
_entity_poly.pdbx_strand_id
1 'polypeptide(L)' 'MHTFRCVGAPGRLLVTAGPAGPHERFFAEIGEPADRTSPPAHEGPPDVERPVAAAARHGIEILPPS' A
#
# COMPACT_ATOMS: atom_id res chain seq x y z
N MET A 1 4.18 -3.18 14.58
CA MET A 1 4.43 -1.99 13.74
C MET A 1 5.61 -2.29 12.81
N HIS A 2 5.49 -1.96 11.52
CA HIS A 2 6.57 -2.15 10.54
C HIS A 2 6.48 -1.08 9.44
N THR A 3 7.60 -0.81 8.77
CA THR A 3 7.68 0.03 7.58
C THR A 3 8.87 -0.41 6.72
N PHE A 4 8.84 -0.11 5.42
CA PHE A 4 9.89 -0.47 4.47
C PHE A 4 10.29 0.77 3.67
N ARG A 5 11.59 0.92 3.39
CA ARG A 5 12.13 1.99 2.53
C ARG A 5 13.12 1.37 1.55
N CYS A 6 12.90 1.56 0.25
CA CYS A 6 13.90 1.26 -0.77
C CYS A 6 14.96 2.37 -0.77
N VAL A 7 16.23 2.02 -0.54
CA VAL A 7 17.36 2.96 -0.57
C VAL A 7 18.30 2.58 -1.72
N GLY A 8 18.75 3.56 -2.50
CA GLY A 8 19.61 3.33 -3.67
C GLY A 8 18.83 3.04 -4.95
N ALA A 9 19.27 2.04 -5.71
CA ALA A 9 18.64 1.65 -6.98
C ALA A 9 17.29 0.92 -6.76
N PRO A 10 16.38 0.88 -7.77
CA PRO A 10 15.12 0.15 -7.68
C PRO A 10 15.31 -1.32 -7.30
N GLY A 11 14.66 -1.73 -6.20
CA GLY A 11 14.69 -3.11 -5.69
C GLY A 11 13.36 -3.84 -5.86
N ARG A 12 13.34 -5.14 -5.53
CA ARG A 12 12.13 -5.97 -5.49
C ARG A 12 11.85 -6.39 -4.05
N LEU A 13 10.60 -6.26 -3.60
CA LEU A 13 10.13 -6.70 -2.29
C LEU A 13 8.94 -7.65 -2.47
N LEU A 14 8.98 -8.80 -1.79
CA LEU A 14 7.85 -9.72 -1.66
C LEU A 14 7.34 -9.65 -0.23
N VAL A 15 6.05 -9.37 -0.06
CA VAL A 15 5.38 -9.41 1.25
C VAL A 15 4.38 -10.56 1.25
N THR A 16 4.48 -11.42 2.26
CA THR A 16 3.50 -12.47 2.53
C THR A 16 2.70 -12.10 3.77
N ALA A 17 1.38 -12.01 3.65
CA ALA A 17 0.48 -11.76 4.76
C ALA A 17 -0.58 -12.86 4.83
N GLY A 18 -1.02 -13.18 6.04
CA GLY A 18 -2.02 -14.20 6.29
C GLY A 18 -2.85 -13.87 7.54
N PRO A 19 -4.10 -14.37 7.64
CA PRO A 19 -4.82 -15.13 6.61
C PRO A 19 -5.20 -14.25 5.40
N ALA A 20 -5.52 -14.89 4.27
CA ALA A 20 -5.93 -14.18 3.05
C ALA A 20 -7.23 -13.40 3.27
N GLY A 21 -7.39 -12.29 2.55
CA GLY A 21 -8.62 -11.51 2.50
C GLY A 21 -8.39 -10.03 2.83
N PRO A 22 -8.07 -9.67 4.09
CA PRO A 22 -8.01 -8.27 4.50
C PRO A 22 -6.97 -7.45 3.72
N HIS A 23 -5.76 -7.99 3.54
CA HIS A 23 -4.69 -7.28 2.83
C HIS A 23 -5.00 -7.10 1.34
N GLU A 24 -5.48 -8.15 0.67
CA GLU A 24 -5.79 -8.11 -0.76
C GLU A 24 -6.98 -7.19 -1.05
N ARG A 25 -8.02 -7.21 -0.21
CA ARG A 25 -9.19 -6.32 -0.35
C ARG A 25 -8.83 -4.87 -0.08
N PHE A 26 -7.96 -4.60 0.90
CA PHE A 26 -7.46 -3.26 1.16
C PHE A 26 -6.79 -2.67 -0.08
N PHE A 27 -5.82 -3.38 -0.69
CA PHE A 27 -5.16 -2.90 -1.90
C PHE A 27 -6.10 -2.77 -3.10
N ALA A 28 -7.07 -3.67 -3.25
CA ALA A 28 -8.08 -3.57 -4.29
C ALA A 28 -9.01 -2.35 -4.12
N GLU A 29 -9.27 -1.91 -2.89
CA GLU A 29 -10.11 -0.76 -2.58
C GLU A 29 -9.39 0.57 -2.79
N ILE A 30 -8.12 0.64 -2.37
CA ILE A 30 -7.34 1.89 -2.48
C ILE A 30 -6.63 2.03 -3.82
N GLY A 31 -6.43 0.94 -4.54
CA GLY A 31 -5.75 0.93 -5.83
C GLY A 31 -6.71 0.92 -7.01
N GLU A 32 -6.10 0.78 -8.18
CA GLU A 32 -6.76 0.47 -9.44
C GLU A 32 -6.02 -0.70 -10.11
N PRO A 33 -6.68 -1.47 -10.98
CA PRO A 33 -6.00 -2.51 -11.74
C PRO A 33 -4.84 -1.94 -12.57
N ALA A 34 -3.62 -2.36 -12.27
CA ALA A 34 -2.42 -1.93 -12.98
C ALA A 34 -2.12 -2.83 -14.20
N ASP A 35 -1.52 -2.24 -15.24
CA ASP A 35 -0.83 -3.02 -16.27
C ASP A 35 0.51 -3.58 -15.75
N ARG A 36 1.07 -4.57 -16.45
CA ARG A 36 2.30 -5.28 -16.01
C ARG A 36 3.61 -4.58 -16.37
N THR A 37 3.56 -3.42 -17.02
CA THR A 37 4.71 -2.90 -17.78
C THR A 37 5.52 -1.86 -17.02
N SER A 38 4.89 -1.06 -16.14
CA SER A 38 5.58 -0.12 -15.24
C SER A 38 4.64 0.42 -14.16
N PRO A 39 5.15 0.80 -12.96
CA PRO A 39 4.35 1.56 -12.00
C PRO A 39 3.86 2.86 -12.65
N PRO A 40 2.59 3.27 -12.44
CA PRO A 40 2.12 4.54 -12.94
C PRO A 40 2.92 5.69 -12.30
N ALA A 41 3.17 6.74 -13.07
CA ALA A 41 3.68 7.98 -12.51
C ALA A 41 2.61 8.56 -11.57
N HIS A 42 3.00 8.90 -10.34
CA HIS A 42 2.12 9.61 -9.41
C HIS A 42 2.35 11.11 -9.57
N GLU A 43 1.29 11.85 -9.93
CA GLU A 43 1.32 13.32 -9.98
C GLU A 43 0.67 13.89 -8.72
N GLY A 44 1.35 14.86 -8.09
CA GLY A 44 0.84 15.58 -6.93
C GLY A 44 1.17 14.95 -5.57
N PRO A 45 0.67 15.55 -4.47
CA PRO A 45 0.83 15.01 -3.13
C PRO A 45 -0.06 13.76 -2.95
N PRO A 46 0.40 12.75 -2.19
CA PRO A 46 -0.39 11.55 -1.93
C PRO A 46 -1.62 11.88 -1.07
N ASP A 47 -2.76 11.28 -1.41
CA ASP A 47 -3.94 11.25 -0.55
C ASP A 47 -3.70 10.24 0.59
N VAL A 48 -3.43 10.75 1.79
CA VAL A 48 -3.11 9.94 2.98
C VAL A 48 -4.38 9.54 3.74
N GLU A 49 -5.41 10.39 3.75
CA GLU A 49 -6.61 10.17 4.56
C GLU A 49 -7.42 8.99 4.05
N ARG A 50 -7.56 8.87 2.72
CA ARG A 50 -8.37 7.79 2.13
C ARG A 50 -7.78 6.40 2.41
N PRO A 51 -6.47 6.12 2.23
CA PRO A 51 -5.88 4.85 2.63
C PRO A 51 -5.99 4.55 4.12
N VAL A 52 -5.84 5.54 5.00
CA VAL A 52 -5.98 5.34 6.45
C VAL A 52 -7.41 4.92 6.82
N ALA A 53 -8.43 5.60 6.26
CA ALA A 53 -9.82 5.24 6.49
C ALA A 53 -10.20 3.87 5.92
N ALA A 54 -9.65 3.51 4.75
CA ALA A 54 -9.84 2.19 4.15
C ALA A 54 -9.16 1.09 4.96
N ALA A 55 -7.92 1.31 5.42
CA ALA A 55 -7.15 0.36 6.20
C ALA A 55 -7.93 -0.09 7.45
N ALA A 56 -8.57 0.84 8.16
CA ALA A 56 -9.37 0.55 9.34
C ALA A 56 -10.53 -0.44 9.06
N ARG A 57 -11.17 -0.36 7.88
CA ARG A 57 -12.23 -1.31 7.46
C ARG A 57 -11.72 -2.74 7.29
N HIS A 58 -10.43 -2.90 7.01
CA HIS A 58 -9.76 -4.19 6.83
C HIS A 58 -8.95 -4.63 8.05
N GLY A 59 -9.13 -3.98 9.21
CA GLY A 59 -8.40 -4.30 10.44
C GLY A 59 -6.92 -3.93 10.40
N ILE A 60 -6.52 -3.02 9.52
CA ILE A 60 -5.16 -2.49 9.40
C ILE A 60 -5.11 -1.12 10.08
N GLU A 61 -4.20 -0.96 11.05
CA GLU A 61 -3.90 0.34 11.66
C GLU A 61 -2.68 0.96 10.98
N ILE A 62 -2.89 2.09 10.29
CA ILE A 62 -1.80 2.91 9.73
C ILE A 62 -1.48 4.01 10.74
N LEU A 63 -0.26 3.97 11.26
CA LEU A 63 0.25 4.99 12.17
C LEU A 63 0.76 6.20 11.37
N PRO A 64 0.57 7.43 11.89
CA PRO A 64 1.16 8.61 11.27
C PRO A 64 2.70 8.50 11.24
N PRO A 65 3.37 9.17 10.29
CA PRO A 65 4.83 9.24 10.29
C PRO A 65 5.32 9.84 11.61
N SER A 66 6.35 9.22 12.18
CA SER A 66 7.13 9.74 13.30
C SER A 66 8.18 10.75 12.85
#